data_AF-A0A7C7SEW0-F1
#
_entry.id   AF-A0A7C7SEW0-F1
#
_cell.length_a   1.000
_cell.length_b   1.000
_cell.length_c   1.000
_cell.angle_alpha   90.00
_cell.angle_beta   90.00
_cell.angle_gamma   90.00
#
_symmetry.space_group_name_H-M   'P 1'
#
loop_
_entity.id
_entity.type
_entity.pdbx_description
1 polymer ?
#
loop_
_entity_poly.entity_id
_entity_poly.type
_entity_poly.pdbx_seq_one_letter_code
_entity_poly.pdbx_strand_id
1 'polypeptide(L)'
;SFVTPDVVFTAVERLMQAMFAANDESIETPFPRLPYAEAMDKYGSDKPDLRIEMAIVDVSDVFSESSFRVFRDVVAGGGAIRALVVPGAGKYSRSQVDKLVDQAIELGAQGLVWARRGPGGDVQSSILKAAGAETLGRLLESAGSGDDGLVLVAAGAPHEASALLGKMRLRLAAREGVVDEQRRALTWVVDFPMFEWSETEGRHMSMHHPFTAPRDEDRDRLETDLGSVRAKAYDLVLNGSEIGGGSIRIHEQPLQRRIFELLGISDEDARSRFGFFLEALEYGTPPHGGIALGVDRILALLAGEPSIRDVMAFPKTATAVDLMTGAPSTVSAHQLRELHLDPTPER
;
A
#
# COMPACT_ATOMS: atom_id res chain seq x y z
N SER A 1 -20.02 18.21 -4.80
CA SER A 1 -19.39 19.49 -5.18
C SER A 1 -19.21 20.37 -3.96
N PHE A 2 -18.31 21.34 -4.03
CA PHE A 2 -17.89 22.23 -2.92
C PHE A 2 -17.42 21.46 -1.68
N VAL A 3 -16.70 20.34 -1.89
CA VAL A 3 -16.25 19.43 -0.83
C VAL A 3 -14.74 19.54 -0.61
N THR A 4 -14.33 19.41 0.65
CA THR A 4 -12.95 19.16 1.06
C THR A 4 -12.79 17.68 1.47
N PRO A 5 -11.56 17.17 1.65
CA PRO A 5 -11.36 15.83 2.19
C PRO A 5 -12.11 15.60 3.50
N ASP A 6 -12.11 16.57 4.43
CA ASP A 6 -12.82 16.47 5.71
C ASP A 6 -14.33 16.27 5.57
N VAL A 7 -14.95 16.91 4.57
CA VAL A 7 -16.38 16.72 4.29
C VAL A 7 -16.65 15.29 3.83
N VAL A 8 -15.77 14.74 2.98
CA VAL A 8 -15.85 13.35 2.52
C VAL A 8 -15.65 12.39 3.68
N PHE A 9 -14.62 12.60 4.51
CA PHE A 9 -14.33 11.77 5.67
C PHE A 9 -15.52 11.73 6.63
N THR A 10 -16.07 12.88 7.00
CA THR A 10 -17.21 12.97 7.91
C THR A 10 -18.43 12.22 7.36
N ALA A 11 -18.71 12.34 6.06
CA ALA A 11 -19.84 11.65 5.44
C ALA A 11 -19.65 10.13 5.42
N VAL A 12 -18.45 9.66 5.07
CA VAL A 12 -18.11 8.23 5.02
C VAL A 12 -18.05 7.63 6.42
N GLU A 13 -17.46 8.32 7.39
CA GLU A 13 -17.41 7.88 8.79
C GLU A 13 -18.79 7.62 9.37
N ARG A 14 -19.77 8.51 9.08
CA ARG A 14 -21.17 8.31 9.46
C ARG A 14 -21.81 7.11 8.75
N LEU A 15 -21.51 6.92 7.47
CA LEU A 15 -21.97 5.74 6.72
C LEU A 15 -21.41 4.46 7.33
N MET A 16 -20.11 4.42 7.62
CA MET A 16 -19.47 3.27 8.26
C MET A 16 -20.08 2.99 9.63
N GLN A 17 -20.33 4.02 10.46
CA GLN A 17 -21.03 3.83 11.74
C GLN A 17 -22.40 3.17 11.57
N ALA A 18 -23.18 3.59 10.56
CA ALA A 18 -24.47 2.98 10.26
C ALA A 18 -24.33 1.53 9.76
N MET A 19 -23.33 1.23 8.94
CA MET A 19 -23.06 -0.12 8.45
C MET A 19 -22.64 -1.08 9.57
N PHE A 20 -21.74 -0.65 10.45
CA PHE A 20 -21.31 -1.43 11.61
C PHE A 20 -22.47 -1.64 12.60
N ALA A 21 -23.26 -0.60 12.87
CA ALA A 21 -24.44 -0.72 13.72
C ALA A 21 -25.48 -1.71 13.17
N ALA A 22 -25.60 -1.84 11.84
CA ALA A 22 -26.45 -2.85 11.22
C ALA A 22 -25.92 -4.30 11.40
N ASN A 23 -24.66 -4.45 11.81
CA ASN A 23 -24.02 -5.73 12.18
C ASN A 23 -23.88 -5.90 13.70
N ASP A 24 -24.66 -5.13 14.50
CA ASP A 24 -24.56 -5.11 15.96
C ASP A 24 -23.15 -4.76 16.51
N GLU A 25 -22.33 -4.09 15.69
CA GLU A 25 -21.00 -3.61 16.05
C GLU A 25 -21.00 -2.08 16.20
N SER A 26 -20.12 -1.57 17.07
CA SER A 26 -19.92 -0.13 17.25
C SER A 26 -18.48 0.26 16.94
N ILE A 27 -18.31 1.36 16.23
CA ILE A 27 -17.00 1.92 15.89
C ILE A 27 -16.92 3.40 16.27
N GLU A 28 -15.74 3.82 16.70
CA GLU A 28 -15.47 5.19 17.10
C GLU A 28 -15.01 6.03 15.89
N THR A 29 -15.45 7.29 15.86
CA THR A 29 -15.05 8.30 14.88
C THR A 29 -14.57 9.55 15.62
N PRO A 30 -13.69 10.38 15.03
CA PRO A 30 -13.11 10.25 13.68
C PRO A 30 -12.10 9.10 13.57
N PHE A 31 -11.96 8.53 12.37
CA PHE A 31 -10.92 7.53 12.16
C PHE A 31 -9.53 8.19 12.16
N PRO A 32 -8.49 7.51 12.67
CA PRO A 32 -7.11 7.95 12.53
C PRO A 32 -6.77 8.28 11.07
N ARG A 33 -5.91 9.27 10.88
CA ARG A 33 -5.39 9.67 9.56
C ARG A 33 -3.89 9.45 9.56
N LEU A 34 -3.43 8.61 8.65
CA LEU A 34 -2.05 8.19 8.54
C LEU A 34 -1.50 8.67 7.20
N PRO A 35 -0.47 9.54 7.18
CA PRO A 35 0.18 9.91 5.93
C PRO A 35 0.77 8.68 5.22
N TYR A 36 0.66 8.62 3.90
CA TYR A 36 1.17 7.52 3.08
C TYR A 36 2.63 7.21 3.39
N ALA A 37 3.47 8.25 3.47
CA ALA A 37 4.89 8.09 3.80
C ALA A 37 5.09 7.37 5.16
N GLU A 38 4.30 7.76 6.17
CA GLU A 38 4.34 7.11 7.48
C GLU A 38 3.80 5.67 7.42
N ALA A 39 2.74 5.42 6.65
CA ALA A 39 2.19 4.08 6.44
C ALA A 39 3.21 3.13 5.82
N MET A 40 3.90 3.61 4.78
CA MET A 40 4.96 2.86 4.11
C MET A 40 6.16 2.64 5.02
N ASP A 41 6.62 3.67 5.73
CA ASP A 41 7.80 3.58 6.59
C ASP A 41 7.58 2.68 7.81
N LYS A 42 6.41 2.76 8.46
CA LYS A 42 6.11 1.99 9.68
C LYS A 42 5.53 0.62 9.42
N TYR A 43 4.84 0.41 8.30
CA TYR A 43 4.09 -0.84 8.07
C TYR A 43 4.41 -1.51 6.73
N GLY A 44 5.15 -0.84 5.84
CA GLY A 44 5.49 -1.38 4.53
C GLY A 44 4.27 -1.53 3.62
N SER A 45 3.20 -0.77 3.88
CA SER A 45 1.96 -0.85 3.12
C SER A 45 1.12 0.41 3.30
N ASP A 46 0.50 0.83 2.20
CA ASP A 46 -0.54 1.84 2.10
C ASP A 46 -1.92 1.39 2.61
N LYS A 47 -2.05 0.12 2.98
CA LYS A 47 -3.22 -0.46 3.65
C LYS A 47 -2.79 -1.22 4.90
N PRO A 48 -2.26 -0.50 5.92
CA PRO A 48 -1.70 -1.15 7.08
C PRO A 48 -2.77 -1.82 7.94
N ASP A 49 -2.49 -3.05 8.39
CA ASP A 49 -3.28 -3.68 9.44
C ASP A 49 -2.80 -3.18 10.81
N LEU A 50 -3.49 -2.18 11.36
CA LEU A 50 -3.15 -1.56 12.64
C LEU A 50 -3.52 -2.40 13.87
N ARG A 51 -4.09 -3.60 13.68
CA ARG A 51 -4.25 -4.59 14.76
C ARG A 51 -2.91 -5.18 15.18
N ILE A 52 -1.92 -5.13 14.29
CA ILE A 52 -0.57 -5.66 14.49
C ILE A 52 0.35 -4.53 14.96
N GLU A 53 0.89 -4.64 16.17
CA GLU A 53 1.73 -3.56 16.75
C GLU A 53 3.16 -3.52 16.20
N MET A 54 3.63 -4.59 15.55
CA MET A 54 5.00 -4.71 15.04
C MET A 54 5.30 -3.65 13.96
N ALA A 55 5.81 -2.48 14.37
CA ALA A 55 6.24 -1.43 13.47
C ALA A 55 7.64 -1.71 12.90
N ILE A 56 7.85 -1.25 11.67
CA ILE A 56 9.16 -1.19 11.03
C ILE A 56 9.86 0.07 11.54
N VAL A 57 11.17 -0.06 11.80
CA VAL A 57 12.01 1.02 12.31
C VAL A 57 13.21 1.24 11.38
N ASP A 58 13.60 2.50 11.24
CA ASP A 58 14.83 2.87 10.54
C ASP A 58 16.04 2.65 11.45
N VAL A 59 17.03 1.91 10.97
CA VAL A 59 18.28 1.65 11.69
C VAL A 59 19.51 2.01 10.83
N SER A 60 19.32 2.83 9.79
CA SER A 60 20.38 3.25 8.85
C SER A 60 21.57 3.87 9.56
N ASP A 61 21.32 4.70 10.58
CA ASP A 61 22.35 5.38 11.39
C ASP A 61 23.27 4.41 12.16
N VAL A 62 22.81 3.18 12.43
CA VAL A 62 23.64 2.17 13.08
C VAL A 62 24.74 1.67 12.13
N PHE A 63 24.47 1.70 10.82
CA PHE A 63 25.35 1.10 9.81
C PHE A 63 26.16 2.10 8.99
N SER A 64 25.87 3.41 9.10
CA SER A 64 26.56 4.50 8.39
C SER A 64 28.08 4.51 8.59
N GLU A 65 28.56 4.12 9.78
CA GLU A 65 29.99 4.01 10.12
C GLU A 65 30.44 2.56 10.40
N SER A 66 29.60 1.57 10.08
CA SER A 66 29.90 0.17 10.42
C SER A 66 30.98 -0.45 9.54
N SER A 67 31.62 -1.49 10.07
CA SER A 67 32.54 -2.36 9.31
C SER A 67 31.82 -3.19 8.25
N PHE A 68 30.50 -3.35 8.35
CA PHE A 68 29.72 -4.13 7.40
C PHE A 68 29.46 -3.32 6.12
N ARG A 69 30.40 -3.44 5.18
CA ARG A 69 30.43 -2.70 3.92
C ARG A 69 29.11 -2.73 3.15
N VAL A 70 28.41 -3.86 3.11
CA VAL A 70 27.17 -4.00 2.32
C VAL A 70 26.12 -2.98 2.76
N PHE A 71 25.86 -2.84 4.06
CA PHE A 71 24.85 -1.87 4.54
C PHE A 71 25.38 -0.44 4.52
N ARG A 72 26.66 -0.23 4.81
CA ARG A 72 27.26 1.09 4.70
C ARG A 72 27.17 1.64 3.28
N ASP A 73 27.47 0.83 2.27
CA ASP A 73 27.42 1.24 0.87
C ASP A 73 25.97 1.53 0.42
N VAL A 74 24.97 0.81 0.97
CA VAL A 74 23.53 1.13 0.76
C VAL A 74 23.18 2.50 1.33
N VAL A 75 23.56 2.78 2.59
CA VAL A 75 23.28 4.08 3.24
C VAL A 75 23.99 5.23 2.50
N ALA A 76 25.26 5.03 2.10
CA ALA A 76 26.02 6.01 1.33
C ALA A 76 25.41 6.28 -0.06
N GLY A 77 24.70 5.30 -0.63
CA GLY A 77 23.96 5.42 -1.88
C GLY A 77 22.57 6.04 -1.76
N GLY A 78 22.15 6.49 -0.57
CA GLY A 78 20.82 7.04 -0.32
C GLY A 78 19.72 5.99 -0.09
N GLY A 79 20.10 4.72 0.08
CA GLY A 79 19.18 3.66 0.52
C GLY A 79 18.90 3.72 2.03
N ALA A 80 18.05 2.81 2.50
CA ALA A 80 17.72 2.67 3.92
C ALA A 80 17.93 1.25 4.42
N ILE A 81 18.23 1.14 5.71
CA ILE A 81 18.27 -0.11 6.46
C ILE A 81 17.06 -0.13 7.39
N ARG A 82 16.10 -1.01 7.10
CA ARG A 82 14.85 -1.14 7.85
C ARG A 82 14.91 -2.39 8.71
N ALA A 83 14.34 -2.31 9.91
CA ALA A 83 14.28 -3.43 10.84
C ALA A 83 12.84 -3.71 11.30
N LEU A 84 12.52 -4.99 11.52
CA LEU A 84 11.28 -5.47 12.10
C LEU A 84 11.60 -6.31 13.33
N VAL A 85 11.07 -5.92 14.48
CA VAL A 85 11.17 -6.71 15.72
C VAL A 85 10.02 -7.70 15.78
N VAL A 86 10.34 -8.96 16.01
CA VAL A 86 9.37 -10.04 16.22
C VAL A 86 9.45 -10.47 17.69
N PRO A 87 8.53 -10.00 18.54
CA PRO A 87 8.52 -10.34 19.96
C PRO A 87 8.43 -11.86 20.20
N GLY A 88 9.12 -12.37 21.21
CA GLY A 88 9.13 -13.80 21.56
C GLY A 88 9.82 -14.73 20.56
N ALA A 89 10.26 -14.24 19.38
CA ALA A 89 10.91 -15.06 18.35
C ALA A 89 12.42 -15.24 18.56
N GLY A 90 13.02 -14.64 19.60
CA GLY A 90 14.40 -14.89 20.01
C GLY A 90 14.68 -16.37 20.28
N LYS A 91 13.65 -17.13 20.72
CA LYS A 91 13.71 -18.59 20.97
C LYS A 91 13.74 -19.45 19.71
N TYR A 92 13.56 -18.88 18.52
CA TYR A 92 13.50 -19.64 17.28
C TYR A 92 14.77 -20.49 17.07
N SER A 93 14.62 -21.72 16.58
CA SER A 93 15.77 -22.51 16.17
C SER A 93 16.44 -21.89 14.95
N ARG A 94 17.72 -22.21 14.71
CA ARG A 94 18.43 -21.72 13.52
C ARG A 94 17.68 -22.05 12.22
N SER A 95 17.16 -23.27 12.12
CA SER A 95 16.35 -23.70 10.97
C SER A 95 15.05 -22.89 10.81
N GLN A 96 14.40 -22.49 11.92
CA GLN A 96 13.22 -21.62 11.83
C GLN A 96 13.57 -20.23 11.31
N VAL A 97 14.73 -19.69 11.69
CA VAL A 97 15.20 -18.40 11.18
C VAL A 97 15.62 -18.50 9.72
N ASP A 98 16.33 -19.57 9.32
CA ASP A 98 16.72 -19.77 7.92
C ASP A 98 15.48 -19.85 7.00
N LYS A 99 14.38 -20.48 7.46
CA LYS A 99 13.09 -20.45 6.74
C LYS A 99 12.52 -19.04 6.57
N LEU A 100 12.74 -18.12 7.51
CA LEU A 100 12.30 -16.73 7.36
C LEU A 100 13.14 -16.01 6.28
N VAL A 101 14.43 -16.34 6.18
CA VAL A 101 15.29 -15.84 5.11
C VAL A 101 14.79 -16.35 3.76
N ASP A 102 14.49 -17.65 3.64
CA ASP A 102 13.95 -18.24 2.42
C ASP A 102 12.63 -17.57 2.01
N GLN A 103 11.72 -17.34 2.97
CA GLN A 103 10.47 -16.62 2.72
C GLN A 103 10.67 -15.18 2.24
N ALA A 104 11.70 -14.47 2.74
CA ALA A 104 12.02 -13.15 2.24
C ALA A 104 12.58 -13.19 0.81
N ILE A 105 13.38 -14.21 0.48
CA ILE A 105 13.89 -14.43 -0.88
C ILE A 105 12.74 -14.72 -1.85
N GLU A 106 11.76 -15.55 -1.45
CA GLU A 106 10.54 -15.80 -2.23
C GLU A 106 9.73 -14.52 -2.49
N LEU A 107 9.83 -13.52 -1.59
CA LEU A 107 9.22 -12.21 -1.73
C LEU A 107 10.03 -11.22 -2.57
N GLY A 108 11.17 -11.66 -3.13
CA GLY A 108 12.03 -10.87 -4.01
C GLY A 108 13.27 -10.27 -3.33
N ALA A 109 13.53 -10.59 -2.06
CA ALA A 109 14.73 -10.10 -1.38
C ALA A 109 16.00 -10.78 -1.92
N GLN A 110 17.10 -10.04 -2.02
CA GLN A 110 18.42 -10.63 -2.27
C GLN A 110 18.96 -11.38 -1.04
N GLY A 111 18.43 -11.07 0.14
CA GLY A 111 18.76 -11.71 1.40
C GLY A 111 18.03 -11.03 2.55
N LEU A 112 18.07 -11.65 3.72
CA LEU A 112 17.51 -11.10 4.95
C LEU A 112 18.54 -11.26 6.07
N VAL A 113 18.91 -10.16 6.70
CA VAL A 113 19.77 -10.18 7.87
C VAL A 113 18.91 -10.37 9.11
N TRP A 114 19.44 -11.05 10.12
CA TRP A 114 18.78 -11.16 11.41
C TRP A 114 19.75 -10.96 12.56
N ALA A 115 19.25 -10.48 13.69
CA ALA A 115 19.98 -10.36 14.95
C ALA A 115 19.07 -10.69 16.14
N ARG A 116 19.64 -11.24 17.22
CA ARG A 116 18.96 -11.46 18.51
C ARG A 116 19.97 -11.51 19.65
N ARG A 117 19.46 -11.50 20.89
CA ARG A 117 20.23 -11.90 22.07
C ARG A 117 20.09 -13.41 22.30
N GLY A 118 21.21 -14.09 22.53
CA GLY A 118 21.25 -15.49 22.94
C GLY A 118 20.89 -15.64 24.42
N PRO A 119 20.68 -16.88 24.91
CA PRO A 119 20.35 -17.13 26.31
C PRO A 119 21.39 -16.60 27.31
N GLY A 120 22.65 -16.43 26.88
CA GLY A 120 23.73 -15.88 27.70
C GLY A 120 23.91 -14.37 27.56
N GLY A 121 23.02 -13.67 26.85
CA GLY A 121 23.12 -12.24 26.54
C GLY A 121 24.07 -11.92 25.38
N ASP A 122 24.71 -12.93 24.78
CA ASP A 122 25.58 -12.79 23.60
C ASP A 122 24.76 -12.40 22.36
N VAL A 123 25.30 -11.52 21.53
CA VAL A 123 24.65 -11.15 20.28
C VAL A 123 24.86 -12.23 19.23
N GLN A 124 23.77 -12.72 18.65
CA GLN A 124 23.77 -13.70 17.57
C GLN A 124 23.20 -13.08 16.29
N SER A 125 23.84 -13.33 15.15
CA SER A 125 23.40 -12.79 13.86
C SER A 125 23.98 -13.57 12.69
N SER A 126 23.34 -13.49 11.53
CA SER A 126 23.92 -13.94 10.25
C SER A 126 25.17 -13.17 9.84
N ILE A 127 25.38 -11.93 10.34
CA ILE A 127 26.50 -11.06 9.96
C ILE A 127 27.46 -10.74 11.12
N LEU A 128 27.43 -11.49 12.23
CA LEU A 128 28.21 -11.22 13.44
C LEU A 128 29.71 -11.02 13.17
N LYS A 129 30.32 -11.87 12.33
CA LYS A 129 31.75 -11.78 11.99
C LYS A 129 32.11 -10.52 11.19
N ALA A 130 31.17 -9.98 10.42
CA ALA A 130 31.40 -8.87 9.51
C ALA A 130 31.03 -7.50 10.14
N ALA A 131 29.93 -7.45 10.90
CA ALA A 131 29.44 -6.24 11.54
C ALA A 131 29.99 -6.02 12.97
N GLY A 132 30.41 -7.10 13.64
CA GLY A 132 30.85 -7.06 15.03
C GLY A 132 29.70 -7.00 16.03
N ALA A 133 29.98 -7.43 17.27
CA ALA A 133 28.99 -7.49 18.34
C ALA A 133 28.50 -6.12 18.80
N GLU A 134 29.36 -5.09 18.76
CA GLU A 134 29.02 -3.72 19.15
C GLU A 134 27.96 -3.11 18.22
N THR A 135 28.20 -3.14 16.90
CA THR A 135 27.24 -2.67 15.89
C THR A 135 25.91 -3.38 16.01
N LEU A 136 25.92 -4.71 16.20
CA LEU A 136 24.69 -5.49 16.32
C LEU A 136 23.99 -5.28 17.67
N GLY A 137 24.72 -5.00 18.74
CA GLY A 137 24.14 -4.54 20.00
C GLY A 137 23.39 -3.22 19.83
N ARG A 138 24.02 -2.24 19.16
CA ARG A 138 23.38 -0.97 18.80
C ARG A 138 22.16 -1.16 17.90
N LEU A 139 22.20 -2.12 16.97
CA LEU A 139 21.03 -2.48 16.15
C LEU A 139 19.87 -2.95 17.04
N LEU A 140 20.12 -3.90 17.95
CA LEU A 140 19.09 -4.45 18.83
C LEU A 140 18.49 -3.36 19.73
N GLU A 141 19.33 -2.47 20.26
CA GLU A 141 18.89 -1.33 21.09
C GLU A 141 18.11 -0.30 20.27
N SER A 142 18.62 0.12 19.12
CA SER A 142 17.95 1.08 18.23
C SER A 142 16.60 0.55 17.73
N ALA A 143 16.53 -0.76 17.45
CA ALA A 143 15.29 -1.40 17.06
C ALA A 143 14.28 -1.56 18.21
N GLY A 144 14.70 -1.32 19.46
CA GLY A 144 13.87 -1.57 20.65
C GLY A 144 13.62 -3.06 20.91
N SER A 145 14.53 -3.93 20.47
CA SER A 145 14.42 -5.38 20.72
C SER A 145 14.73 -5.67 22.18
N GLY A 146 13.73 -6.18 22.91
CA GLY A 146 13.96 -6.84 24.19
C GLY A 146 14.78 -8.12 24.06
N ASP A 147 15.03 -8.78 25.19
CA ASP A 147 15.86 -9.99 25.28
C ASP A 147 15.25 -11.21 24.55
N ASP A 148 13.95 -11.20 24.32
CA ASP A 148 13.20 -12.28 23.68
C ASP A 148 12.87 -12.02 22.20
N GLY A 149 13.32 -10.88 21.65
CA GLY A 149 13.03 -10.48 20.27
C GLY A 149 13.98 -11.09 19.22
N LEU A 150 13.44 -11.31 18.02
CA LEU A 150 14.23 -11.50 16.80
C LEU A 150 14.09 -10.27 15.93
N VAL A 151 15.20 -9.63 15.57
CA VAL A 151 15.22 -8.50 14.65
C VAL A 151 15.53 -9.01 13.25
N LEU A 152 14.64 -8.75 12.30
CA LEU A 152 14.83 -8.98 10.87
C LEU A 152 15.20 -7.66 10.21
N VAL A 153 16.16 -7.67 9.30
CA VAL A 153 16.71 -6.46 8.70
C VAL A 153 16.76 -6.60 7.17
N ALA A 154 16.17 -5.62 6.51
CA ALA A 154 16.18 -5.45 5.06
C ALA A 154 16.91 -4.16 4.69
N ALA A 155 17.61 -4.18 3.56
CA ALA A 155 18.42 -3.07 3.07
C ALA A 155 18.18 -2.86 1.58
N GLY A 156 18.07 -1.62 1.14
CA GLY A 156 17.87 -1.28 -0.27
C GLY A 156 17.20 0.08 -0.44
N ALA A 157 16.42 0.24 -1.50
CA ALA A 157 15.56 1.40 -1.65
C ALA A 157 14.58 1.49 -0.47
N PRO A 158 14.33 2.68 0.12
CA PRO A 158 13.53 2.80 1.35
C PRO A 158 12.15 2.15 1.26
N HIS A 159 11.47 2.33 0.14
CA HIS A 159 10.16 1.75 -0.12
C HIS A 159 10.21 0.22 -0.23
N GLU A 160 11.17 -0.33 -0.97
CA GLU A 160 11.30 -1.78 -1.17
C GLU A 160 11.67 -2.51 0.12
N ALA A 161 12.60 -1.97 0.90
CA ALA A 161 13.00 -2.54 2.18
C ALA A 161 11.82 -2.57 3.16
N SER A 162 11.04 -1.49 3.22
CA SER A 162 9.85 -1.41 4.08
C SER A 162 8.75 -2.36 3.58
N ALA A 163 8.48 -2.39 2.27
CA ALA A 163 7.46 -3.26 1.68
C ALA A 163 7.76 -4.75 1.90
N LEU A 164 9.02 -5.16 1.79
CA LEU A 164 9.45 -6.52 2.12
C LEU A 164 9.13 -6.86 3.59
N LEU A 165 9.53 -5.99 4.52
CA LEU A 165 9.28 -6.20 5.95
C LEU A 165 7.79 -6.11 6.29
N GLY A 166 7.01 -5.31 5.58
CA GLY A 166 5.55 -5.25 5.73
C GLY A 166 4.87 -6.57 5.39
N LYS A 167 5.31 -7.22 4.31
CA LYS A 167 4.83 -8.58 3.95
C LYS A 167 5.25 -9.62 4.99
N MET A 168 6.50 -9.55 5.47
CA MET A 168 6.99 -10.45 6.53
C MET A 168 6.22 -10.25 7.83
N ARG A 169 5.95 -9.00 8.21
CA ARG A 169 5.15 -8.61 9.38
C ARG A 169 3.78 -9.28 9.38
N LEU A 170 3.05 -9.24 8.25
CA LEU A 170 1.74 -9.90 8.14
C LEU A 170 1.85 -11.43 8.30
N ARG A 171 2.82 -12.07 7.65
CA ARG A 171 3.05 -13.52 7.76
C ARG A 171 3.40 -13.94 9.19
N LEU A 172 4.27 -13.17 9.85
CA LEU A 172 4.70 -13.43 11.21
C LEU A 172 3.58 -13.18 12.21
N ALA A 173 2.78 -12.13 12.02
CA ALA A 173 1.64 -11.86 12.89
C ALA A 173 0.61 -13.00 12.86
N ALA A 174 0.30 -13.50 11.66
CA ALA A 174 -0.58 -14.66 11.50
C ALA A 174 0.01 -15.93 12.14
N ARG A 175 1.32 -16.17 11.96
CA ARG A 175 2.01 -17.34 12.53
C ARG A 175 2.06 -17.31 14.07
N GLU A 176 2.30 -16.15 14.66
CA GLU A 176 2.37 -15.98 16.11
C GLU A 176 0.98 -15.81 16.75
N GLY A 177 -0.09 -15.69 15.96
CA GLY A 177 -1.47 -15.57 16.46
C GLY A 177 -1.71 -14.28 17.23
N VAL A 178 -1.01 -13.19 16.88
CA VAL A 178 -1.08 -11.89 17.59
C VAL A 178 -2.14 -10.95 17.01
N VAL A 179 -2.89 -11.38 16.00
CA VAL A 179 -3.97 -10.61 15.39
C VAL A 179 -5.26 -10.85 16.18
N ASP A 180 -5.79 -9.80 16.80
CA ASP A 180 -7.14 -9.83 17.36
C ASP A 180 -8.18 -9.73 16.24
N GLU A 181 -8.81 -10.85 15.88
CA GLU A 181 -9.82 -10.90 14.81
C GLU A 181 -11.14 -10.20 15.17
N GLN A 182 -11.38 -9.90 16.45
CA GLN A 182 -12.56 -9.16 16.89
C GLN A 182 -12.33 -7.65 16.81
N ARG A 183 -11.07 -7.21 16.91
CA ARG A 183 -10.73 -5.79 16.79
C ARG A 183 -11.00 -5.28 15.37
N ARG A 184 -11.60 -4.09 15.31
CA ARG A 184 -11.81 -3.32 14.07
C ARG A 184 -10.86 -2.14 14.06
N ALA A 185 -9.91 -2.15 13.14
CA ALA A 185 -8.93 -1.10 12.96
C ALA A 185 -9.19 -0.37 11.65
N LEU A 186 -9.86 0.78 11.77
CA LEU A 186 -10.13 1.70 10.66
C LEU A 186 -9.09 2.81 10.64
N THR A 187 -8.61 3.17 9.45
CA THR A 187 -7.74 4.34 9.26
C THR A 187 -7.95 4.92 7.87
N TRP A 188 -7.86 6.24 7.77
CA TRP A 188 -7.62 6.91 6.51
C TRP A 188 -6.13 6.90 6.22
N VAL A 189 -5.73 6.49 5.02
CA VAL A 189 -4.40 6.78 4.49
C VAL A 189 -4.53 8.00 3.59
N VAL A 190 -3.68 9.00 3.79
CA VAL A 190 -3.77 10.33 3.16
C VAL A 190 -2.41 10.78 2.63
N ASP A 191 -2.36 11.88 1.90
CA ASP A 191 -1.10 12.49 1.42
C ASP A 191 -0.27 11.55 0.54
N PHE A 192 -0.96 10.74 -0.26
CA PHE A 192 -0.33 9.93 -1.29
C PHE A 192 0.50 10.78 -2.25
N PRO A 193 1.64 10.28 -2.74
CA PRO A 193 2.30 10.83 -3.92
C PRO A 193 1.30 11.01 -5.07
N MET A 194 1.41 12.12 -5.79
CA MET A 194 0.60 12.34 -6.98
C MET A 194 1.12 11.51 -8.17
N PHE A 195 2.44 11.34 -8.22
CA PHE A 195 3.14 10.64 -9.28
C PHE A 195 4.04 9.54 -8.72
N GLU A 196 4.24 8.49 -9.50
CA GLU A 196 5.24 7.45 -9.27
C GLU A 196 6.15 7.35 -10.50
N TRP A 197 7.44 7.08 -10.30
CA TRP A 197 8.34 6.81 -11.41
C TRP A 197 8.17 5.36 -11.87
N SER A 198 7.86 5.14 -13.16
CA SER A 198 7.82 3.81 -13.75
C SER A 198 9.10 3.54 -14.50
N GLU A 199 9.92 2.63 -13.97
CA GLU A 199 11.13 2.15 -14.65
C GLU A 199 10.81 1.45 -15.98
N THR A 200 9.64 0.82 -16.08
CA THR A 200 9.20 0.12 -17.30
C THR A 200 8.84 1.10 -18.41
N GLU A 201 8.18 2.20 -18.05
CA GLU A 201 7.73 3.21 -19.02
C GLU A 201 8.75 4.35 -19.20
N GLY A 202 9.77 4.43 -18.34
CA GLY A 202 10.78 5.49 -18.34
C GLY A 202 10.20 6.89 -18.10
N ARG A 203 9.09 6.99 -17.37
CA ARG A 203 8.37 8.26 -17.10
C ARG A 203 7.56 8.21 -15.80
N HIS A 204 7.13 9.38 -15.35
CA HIS A 204 6.16 9.47 -14.28
C HIS A 204 4.77 8.98 -14.71
N MET A 205 4.15 8.20 -13.85
CA MET A 205 2.77 7.73 -13.95
C MET A 205 1.95 8.32 -12.79
N SER A 206 0.64 8.40 -12.98
CA SER A 206 -0.28 8.81 -11.92
C SER A 206 -0.45 7.67 -10.93
N MET A 207 -0.25 7.94 -9.63
CA MET A 207 -0.43 6.92 -8.59
C MET A 207 -1.91 6.55 -8.38
N HIS A 208 -2.79 7.52 -8.57
CA HIS A 208 -4.25 7.33 -8.56
C HIS A 208 -4.79 7.64 -9.96
N HIS A 209 -5.95 8.28 -10.04
CA HIS A 209 -6.48 8.77 -11.30
C HIS A 209 -5.80 10.09 -11.73
N PRO A 210 -5.52 10.32 -13.03
CA PRO A 210 -4.92 11.56 -13.55
C PRO A 210 -5.76 12.83 -13.38
N PHE A 211 -6.94 12.73 -12.75
CA PHE A 211 -7.82 13.87 -12.45
C PHE A 211 -7.73 14.30 -10.99
N THR A 212 -6.84 13.67 -10.22
CA THR A 212 -6.63 13.97 -8.81
C THR A 212 -5.93 15.30 -8.65
N ALA A 213 -6.46 16.16 -7.77
CA ALA A 213 -5.86 17.45 -7.49
C ALA A 213 -4.61 17.30 -6.61
N PRO A 214 -3.53 18.06 -6.89
CA PRO A 214 -2.41 18.18 -5.95
C PRO A 214 -2.86 18.90 -4.67
N ARG A 215 -2.10 18.72 -3.59
CA ARG A 215 -2.11 19.61 -2.42
C ARG A 215 -1.79 21.03 -2.89
N ASP A 216 -2.47 22.03 -2.32
CA ASP A 216 -2.34 23.40 -2.84
C ASP A 216 -0.94 23.96 -2.57
N GLU A 217 -0.37 23.60 -1.42
CA GLU A 217 1.01 23.91 -1.03
C GLU A 217 2.09 23.23 -1.89
N ASP A 218 1.71 22.24 -2.71
CA ASP A 218 2.63 21.44 -3.52
C ASP A 218 2.61 21.83 -5.00
N ARG A 219 1.71 22.73 -5.42
CA ARG A 219 1.50 23.08 -6.83
C ARG A 219 2.77 23.61 -7.51
N ASP A 220 3.54 24.44 -6.82
CA ASP A 220 4.79 25.01 -7.37
C ASP A 220 5.86 23.94 -7.67
N ARG A 221 5.75 22.77 -7.01
CA ARG A 221 6.67 21.64 -7.20
C ARG A 221 6.40 20.84 -8.47
N LEU A 222 5.25 21.04 -9.12
CA LEU A 222 4.93 20.44 -10.42
C LEU A 222 5.97 20.77 -11.51
N GLU A 223 6.67 21.89 -11.37
CA GLU A 223 7.67 22.36 -12.34
C GLU A 223 9.12 22.02 -11.94
N THR A 224 9.35 21.54 -10.71
CA THR A 224 10.70 21.43 -10.14
C THR A 224 11.00 20.05 -9.56
N ASP A 225 10.05 19.44 -8.85
CA ASP A 225 10.22 18.16 -8.17
C ASP A 225 8.88 17.40 -8.11
N LEU A 226 8.57 16.71 -9.21
CA LEU A 226 7.33 15.93 -9.35
C LEU A 226 7.19 14.83 -8.30
N GLY A 227 8.31 14.22 -7.90
CA GLY A 227 8.31 13.08 -6.98
C GLY A 227 7.83 13.42 -5.57
N SER A 228 7.89 14.71 -5.18
CA SER A 228 7.48 15.16 -3.85
C SER A 228 6.09 15.81 -3.81
N VAL A 229 5.41 15.93 -4.96
CA VAL A 229 4.04 16.46 -5.05
C VAL A 229 3.06 15.46 -4.44
N ARG A 230 2.33 15.87 -3.41
CA ARG A 230 1.28 15.06 -2.79
C ARG A 230 -0.07 15.34 -3.42
N ALA A 231 -0.87 14.30 -3.53
CA ALA A 231 -2.24 14.35 -3.97
C ALA A 231 -3.20 14.65 -2.81
N LYS A 232 -4.33 15.29 -3.12
CA LYS A 232 -5.52 15.30 -2.28
C LYS A 232 -6.31 13.98 -2.43
N ALA A 233 -5.60 12.86 -2.33
CA ALA A 233 -6.12 11.51 -2.39
C ALA A 233 -6.16 10.89 -1.00
N TYR A 234 -7.05 9.93 -0.83
CA TYR A 234 -7.28 9.26 0.44
C TYR A 234 -7.92 7.89 0.24
N ASP A 235 -7.48 6.93 1.04
CA ASP A 235 -8.01 5.58 1.07
C ASP A 235 -8.53 5.26 2.48
N LEU A 236 -9.63 4.54 2.55
CA LEU A 236 -10.17 3.98 3.78
C LEU A 236 -9.73 2.51 3.89
N VAL A 237 -9.06 2.21 4.99
CA VAL A 237 -8.51 0.88 5.27
C VAL A 237 -9.20 0.31 6.51
N LEU A 238 -9.61 -0.95 6.42
CA LEU A 238 -10.15 -1.74 7.53
C LEU A 238 -9.34 -3.03 7.66
N ASN A 239 -8.70 -3.25 8.81
CA ASN A 239 -7.98 -4.50 9.12
C ASN A 239 -6.98 -4.91 8.03
N GLY A 240 -6.23 -3.95 7.48
CA GLY A 240 -5.25 -4.19 6.41
C GLY A 240 -5.84 -4.37 5.00
N SER A 241 -7.14 -4.18 4.85
CA SER A 241 -7.83 -4.20 3.56
C SER A 241 -8.26 -2.81 3.16
N GLU A 242 -7.89 -2.38 1.96
CA GLU A 242 -8.47 -1.19 1.32
C GLU A 242 -9.95 -1.48 1.04
N ILE A 243 -10.83 -0.68 1.64
CA ILE A 243 -12.29 -0.78 1.49
C ILE A 243 -12.90 0.41 0.75
N GLY A 244 -12.09 1.41 0.41
CA GLY A 244 -12.50 2.48 -0.47
C GLY A 244 -11.36 3.45 -0.75
N GLY A 245 -11.49 4.18 -1.85
CA GLY A 245 -10.47 5.12 -2.32
C GLY A 245 -11.10 6.29 -3.04
N GLY A 246 -10.47 7.45 -2.92
CA GLY A 246 -11.05 8.70 -3.39
C GLY A 246 -10.04 9.83 -3.53
N SER A 247 -10.48 10.90 -4.17
CA SER A 247 -9.69 12.13 -4.21
C SER A 247 -10.55 13.35 -4.50
N ILE A 248 -10.00 14.51 -4.14
CA ILE A 248 -10.45 15.79 -4.67
C ILE A 248 -9.99 15.90 -6.12
N ARG A 249 -10.86 16.39 -6.99
CA ARG A 249 -10.64 16.44 -8.42
C ARG A 249 -10.14 17.82 -8.86
N ILE A 250 -9.34 17.81 -9.91
CA ILE A 250 -8.99 19.03 -10.63
C ILE A 250 -10.26 19.56 -11.29
N HIS A 251 -10.53 20.84 -11.09
CA HIS A 251 -11.65 21.55 -11.69
C HIS A 251 -11.20 22.73 -12.56
N GLU A 252 -9.88 22.94 -12.67
CA GLU A 252 -9.24 24.01 -13.43
C GLU A 252 -8.66 23.40 -14.71
N GLN A 253 -9.18 23.79 -15.89
CA GLN A 253 -8.71 23.24 -17.16
C GLN A 253 -7.19 23.41 -17.39
N PRO A 254 -6.58 24.59 -17.13
CA PRO A 254 -5.15 24.76 -17.36
C PRO A 254 -4.30 23.81 -16.53
N LEU A 255 -4.68 23.58 -15.26
CA LEU A 255 -4.02 22.62 -14.40
C LEU A 255 -4.18 21.20 -14.93
N GLN A 256 -5.40 20.80 -15.32
CA GLN A 256 -5.62 19.44 -15.84
C GLN A 256 -4.80 19.15 -17.11
N ARG A 257 -4.70 20.13 -18.03
CA ARG A 257 -3.85 20.01 -19.21
C ARG A 257 -2.38 19.88 -18.82
N ARG A 258 -1.91 20.69 -17.88
CA ARG A 258 -0.55 20.60 -17.38
C ARG A 258 -0.23 19.23 -16.77
N ILE A 259 -1.14 18.65 -16.00
CA ILE A 259 -0.98 17.29 -15.45
C ILE A 259 -0.89 16.24 -16.56
N PHE A 260 -1.69 16.35 -17.63
CA PHE A 260 -1.57 15.43 -18.77
C PHE A 260 -0.21 15.54 -19.47
N GLU A 261 0.29 16.74 -19.69
CA GLU A 261 1.63 16.96 -20.26
C GLU A 261 2.73 16.33 -19.39
N LEU A 262 2.66 16.51 -18.07
CA LEU A 262 3.60 15.92 -17.11
C LEU A 262 3.54 14.39 -17.09
N LEU A 263 2.38 13.80 -17.39
CA LEU A 263 2.19 12.36 -17.57
C LEU A 263 2.60 11.87 -18.97
N GLY A 264 3.09 12.75 -19.85
CA GLY A 264 3.48 12.40 -21.22
C GLY A 264 2.29 12.10 -22.15
N ILE A 265 1.10 12.62 -21.81
CA ILE A 265 -0.08 12.53 -22.67
C ILE A 265 -0.08 13.76 -23.57
N SER A 266 -0.02 13.55 -24.89
CA SER A 266 -0.02 14.64 -25.87
C SER A 266 -1.36 15.39 -25.85
N ASP A 267 -1.37 16.65 -26.29
CA ASP A 267 -2.60 17.43 -26.45
C ASP A 267 -3.63 16.74 -27.36
N GLU A 268 -3.17 16.05 -28.40
CA GLU A 268 -4.02 15.27 -29.31
C GLU A 268 -4.66 14.08 -28.61
N ASP A 269 -3.85 13.30 -27.87
CA ASP A 269 -4.35 12.16 -27.08
C ASP A 269 -5.30 12.61 -25.97
N ALA A 270 -4.97 13.71 -25.30
CA ALA A 270 -5.80 14.29 -24.25
C ALA A 270 -7.15 14.73 -24.81
N ARG A 271 -7.19 15.37 -25.98
CA ARG A 271 -8.45 15.75 -26.65
C ARG A 271 -9.23 14.54 -27.16
N SER A 272 -8.55 13.57 -27.76
CA SER A 272 -9.18 12.36 -28.30
C SER A 272 -9.85 11.52 -27.20
N ARG A 273 -9.16 11.34 -26.07
CA ARG A 273 -9.62 10.49 -24.96
C ARG A 273 -10.47 11.22 -23.94
N PHE A 274 -10.17 12.50 -23.67
CA PHE A 274 -10.74 13.28 -22.56
C PHE A 274 -11.24 14.66 -23.00
N GLY A 275 -11.42 14.91 -24.30
CA GLY A 275 -11.85 16.21 -24.82
C GLY A 275 -13.17 16.68 -24.23
N PHE A 276 -14.16 15.79 -24.11
CA PHE A 276 -15.45 16.09 -23.48
C PHE A 276 -15.29 16.57 -22.02
N PHE A 277 -14.33 16.00 -21.29
CA PHE A 277 -14.06 16.37 -19.90
C PHE A 277 -13.32 17.70 -19.83
N LEU A 278 -12.29 17.90 -20.66
CA LEU A 278 -11.55 19.15 -20.74
C LEU A 278 -12.44 20.34 -21.14
N GLU A 279 -13.41 20.13 -22.03
CA GLU A 279 -14.40 21.14 -22.41
C GLU A 279 -15.36 21.43 -21.25
N ALA A 280 -15.82 20.40 -20.54
CA ALA A 280 -16.69 20.57 -19.37
C ALA A 280 -16.05 21.45 -18.28
N LEU A 281 -14.72 21.39 -18.11
CA LEU A 281 -13.99 22.24 -17.17
C LEU A 281 -14.09 23.74 -17.49
N GLU A 282 -14.37 24.13 -18.74
CA GLU A 282 -14.48 25.54 -19.16
C GLU A 282 -15.82 26.18 -18.75
N TYR A 283 -16.88 25.39 -18.58
CA TYR A 283 -18.23 25.89 -18.30
C TYR A 283 -18.51 26.13 -16.80
N GLY A 284 -17.47 26.44 -16.01
CA GLY A 284 -17.60 26.74 -14.59
C GLY A 284 -17.76 25.50 -13.71
N THR A 285 -16.96 24.46 -13.97
CA THR A 285 -16.94 23.25 -13.13
C THR A 285 -16.59 23.61 -11.67
N PRO A 286 -17.43 23.28 -10.68
CA PRO A 286 -17.16 23.60 -9.28
C PRO A 286 -16.03 22.72 -8.71
N PRO A 287 -15.38 23.13 -7.62
CA PRO A 287 -14.57 22.22 -6.82
C PRO A 287 -15.38 20.97 -6.47
N HIS A 288 -14.82 19.79 -6.68
CA HIS A 288 -15.53 18.54 -6.44
C HIS A 288 -14.56 17.43 -6.06
N GLY A 289 -15.09 16.39 -5.46
CA GLY A 289 -14.34 15.27 -4.91
C GLY A 289 -15.31 14.15 -4.59
N GLY A 290 -14.78 12.97 -4.38
CA GLY A 290 -15.60 11.80 -4.08
C GLY A 290 -14.76 10.63 -3.60
N ILE A 291 -15.44 9.53 -3.39
CA ILE A 291 -14.87 8.26 -2.94
C ILE A 291 -15.72 7.13 -3.53
N ALA A 292 -15.08 6.01 -3.83
CA ALA A 292 -15.75 4.76 -4.14
C ALA A 292 -15.46 3.76 -3.02
N LEU A 293 -16.49 3.05 -2.56
CA LEU A 293 -16.37 2.02 -1.53
C LEU A 293 -16.51 0.63 -2.17
N GLY A 294 -15.64 -0.29 -1.78
CA GLY A 294 -15.71 -1.69 -2.17
C GLY A 294 -16.75 -2.43 -1.32
N VAL A 295 -18.03 -2.31 -1.68
CA VAL A 295 -19.16 -2.86 -0.91
C VAL A 295 -18.97 -4.35 -0.63
N ASP A 296 -18.60 -5.16 -1.63
CA ASP A 296 -18.39 -6.61 -1.44
C ASP A 296 -17.29 -6.91 -0.41
N ARG A 297 -16.23 -6.07 -0.38
CA ARG A 297 -15.15 -6.25 0.59
C ARG A 297 -15.58 -5.84 1.99
N ILE A 298 -16.33 -4.75 2.12
CA ILE A 298 -16.88 -4.33 3.41
C ILE A 298 -17.81 -5.43 3.95
N LEU A 299 -18.71 -5.95 3.12
CA LEU A 299 -19.62 -7.01 3.51
C LEU A 299 -18.88 -8.29 3.91
N ALA A 300 -17.88 -8.72 3.14
CA ALA A 300 -17.08 -9.90 3.50
C ALA A 300 -16.38 -9.73 4.85
N LEU A 301 -15.80 -8.55 5.12
CA LEU A 301 -15.13 -8.26 6.39
C LEU A 301 -16.11 -8.23 7.57
N LEU A 302 -17.30 -7.63 7.40
CA LEU A 302 -18.33 -7.58 8.45
C LEU A 302 -18.95 -8.96 8.72
N ALA A 303 -19.14 -9.76 7.68
CA ALA A 303 -19.65 -11.13 7.79
C ALA A 303 -18.59 -12.14 8.28
N GLY A 304 -17.31 -11.73 8.34
CA GLY A 304 -16.20 -12.64 8.68
C GLY A 304 -15.87 -13.66 7.58
N GLU A 305 -16.24 -13.36 6.34
CA GLU A 305 -16.04 -14.25 5.19
C GLU A 305 -14.64 -14.07 4.59
N PRO A 306 -13.92 -15.17 4.26
CA PRO A 306 -12.57 -15.11 3.74
C PRO A 306 -12.50 -14.62 2.29
N SER A 307 -13.63 -14.56 1.59
CA SER A 307 -13.70 -14.24 0.17
C SER A 307 -14.95 -13.40 -0.14
N ILE A 308 -14.78 -12.40 -1.00
CA ILE A 308 -15.90 -11.57 -1.50
C ILE A 308 -16.94 -12.39 -2.28
N ARG A 309 -16.59 -13.59 -2.74
CA ARG A 309 -17.53 -14.47 -3.44
C ARG A 309 -18.65 -14.95 -2.53
N ASP A 310 -18.40 -15.03 -1.22
CA ASP A 310 -19.35 -15.58 -0.25
C ASP A 310 -20.43 -14.56 0.14
N VAL A 311 -20.25 -13.30 -0.24
CA VAL A 311 -21.25 -12.22 -0.11
C VAL A 311 -21.91 -11.84 -1.44
N MET A 312 -21.62 -12.58 -2.51
CA MET A 312 -22.24 -12.41 -3.83
C MET A 312 -23.20 -13.58 -4.10
N ALA A 313 -24.41 -13.28 -4.57
CA ALA A 313 -25.37 -14.34 -4.90
C ALA A 313 -24.90 -15.26 -6.05
N PHE A 314 -24.26 -14.70 -7.08
CA PHE A 314 -23.79 -15.43 -8.26
C PHE A 314 -22.37 -14.99 -8.68
N PRO A 315 -21.34 -15.34 -7.89
CA PRO A 315 -19.97 -14.91 -8.12
C PRO A 315 -19.38 -15.54 -9.39
N LYS A 316 -18.28 -14.96 -9.88
CA LYS A 316 -17.49 -15.51 -10.99
C LYS A 316 -16.19 -16.14 -10.49
N THR A 317 -15.64 -17.07 -11.27
CA THR A 317 -14.28 -17.61 -11.05
C THR A 317 -13.22 -16.54 -11.32
N ALA A 318 -11.95 -16.86 -11.03
CA ALA A 318 -10.82 -15.96 -11.31
C ALA A 318 -10.62 -15.71 -12.82
N THR A 319 -11.17 -16.59 -13.67
CA THR A 319 -11.17 -16.47 -15.13
C THR A 319 -12.45 -15.81 -15.67
N ALA A 320 -13.20 -15.11 -14.83
CA ALA A 320 -14.47 -14.45 -15.16
C ALA A 320 -15.58 -15.38 -15.68
N VAL A 321 -15.55 -16.66 -15.28
CA VAL A 321 -16.54 -17.67 -15.69
C VAL A 321 -17.67 -17.78 -14.64
N ASP A 322 -18.90 -17.86 -15.11
CA ASP A 322 -20.07 -18.29 -14.33
C ASP A 322 -20.28 -19.79 -14.53
N LEU A 323 -19.99 -20.57 -13.49
CA LEU A 323 -20.15 -22.03 -13.55
C LEU A 323 -21.61 -22.47 -13.51
N MET A 324 -22.52 -21.66 -12.96
CA MET A 324 -23.94 -21.99 -12.84
C MET A 324 -24.63 -21.86 -14.20
N THR A 325 -24.35 -20.77 -14.93
CA THR A 325 -24.99 -20.50 -16.24
C THR A 325 -24.15 -20.98 -17.42
N GLY A 326 -22.89 -21.37 -17.21
CA GLY A 326 -21.95 -21.68 -18.28
C GLY A 326 -21.54 -20.46 -19.11
N ALA A 327 -21.43 -19.29 -18.48
CA ALA A 327 -21.07 -18.04 -19.14
C ALA A 327 -19.57 -17.72 -18.97
N PRO A 328 -18.93 -17.04 -19.94
CA PRO A 328 -19.47 -16.64 -21.25
C PRO A 328 -19.72 -17.84 -22.17
N SER A 329 -20.61 -17.68 -23.15
CA SER A 329 -20.93 -18.67 -24.18
C SER A 329 -20.81 -18.07 -25.58
N THR A 330 -20.80 -18.91 -26.61
CA THR A 330 -20.82 -18.45 -27.99
C THR A 330 -22.14 -17.75 -28.34
N VAL A 331 -22.08 -16.79 -29.27
CA VAL A 331 -23.24 -16.08 -29.81
C VAL A 331 -23.51 -16.53 -31.26
N SER A 332 -24.72 -16.30 -31.74
CA SER A 332 -25.08 -16.68 -33.11
C SER A 332 -24.39 -15.80 -34.16
N ALA A 333 -24.13 -16.36 -35.34
CA ALA A 333 -23.59 -15.61 -36.47
C ALA A 333 -24.53 -14.47 -36.93
N HIS A 334 -25.83 -14.58 -36.65
CA HIS A 334 -26.79 -13.50 -36.92
C HIS A 334 -26.53 -12.29 -36.03
N GLN A 335 -26.37 -12.51 -34.72
CA GLN A 335 -26.05 -11.44 -33.75
C GLN A 335 -24.71 -10.77 -34.07
N LEU A 336 -23.69 -11.54 -34.46
CA LEU A 336 -22.40 -10.99 -34.87
C LEU A 336 -22.52 -10.09 -36.11
N ARG A 337 -23.27 -10.54 -37.12
CA ARG A 337 -23.53 -9.73 -38.33
C ARG A 337 -24.31 -8.46 -38.04
N GLU A 338 -25.31 -8.53 -37.17
CA GLU A 338 -26.11 -7.37 -36.75
C GLU A 338 -25.24 -6.31 -36.06
N LEU A 339 -24.26 -6.74 -35.27
CA LEU A 339 -23.31 -5.85 -34.58
C LEU A 339 -22.08 -5.50 -35.43
N HIS A 340 -22.00 -5.99 -36.67
CA HIS A 340 -20.84 -5.84 -37.55
C HIS A 340 -19.52 -6.32 -36.92
N LEU A 341 -19.58 -7.41 -36.15
CA LEU A 341 -18.44 -8.04 -35.49
C LEU A 341 -18.00 -9.29 -36.24
N ASP A 342 -16.70 -9.46 -36.41
CA ASP A 342 -16.09 -10.69 -36.93
C ASP A 342 -15.02 -11.16 -35.92
N PRO A 343 -15.31 -12.18 -35.09
CA PRO A 343 -14.35 -12.67 -34.13
C PRO A 343 -13.18 -13.33 -34.86
N THR A 344 -11.96 -12.92 -34.52
CA THR A 344 -10.75 -13.59 -35.00
C THR A 344 -10.79 -15.07 -34.58
N PRO A 345 -10.41 -16.02 -35.47
CA PRO A 345 -10.32 -17.44 -35.08
C PRO A 345 -9.43 -17.60 -33.83
N GLU A 346 -9.83 -18.46 -32.90
CA GLU A 346 -8.98 -18.80 -31.75
C GLU A 346 -7.61 -19.28 -32.24
N ARG A 347 -6.54 -18.73 -31.66
CA ARG A 347 -5.15 -19.09 -31.96
C ARG A 347 -4.74 -20.40 -31.29
#